data_AF-A0A6N2MAY4-F1
#
_entry.id   AF-A0A6N2MAY4-F1
#
_cell.length_a   1.000
_cell.length_b   1.000
_cell.length_c   1.000
_cell.angle_alpha   90.00
_cell.angle_beta   90.00
_cell.angle_gamma   90.00
#
_symmetry.space_group_name_H-M   'P 1'
#
loop_
_entity.id
_entity.type
_entity.pdbx_description
1 polymer ?
#
loop_
_entity_poly.entity_id
_entity_poly.type
_entity_poly.pdbx_seq_one_letter_code
_entity_poly.pdbx_strand_id
1 'polypeptide(L)'
;MERYQEELEERVVSLIASLLGGILRGSRRERVLSKFVESECEKIDRLMELYIRYSDRVKEETKRMDELELDDLEMDEDERYNRKLESGLYTLQSIAIILGHLWCSEHPRMRARIELLLRQQKLTKNDVKDILLEYHDNIGDLDGPEEKERVQARVLKFISAFELS
;
A
#
# COMPACT_ATOMS: atom_id res chain seq x y z
N MET A 1 6.28 10.64 22.47
CA MET A 1 4.83 10.77 22.22
C MET A 1 4.54 10.57 20.74
N GLU A 2 5.26 11.26 19.84
CA GLU A 2 5.17 11.09 18.38
C GLU A 2 5.49 9.65 17.90
N ARG A 3 6.59 9.04 18.34
CA ARG A 3 6.93 7.65 17.99
C ARG A 3 5.85 6.62 18.35
N TYR A 4 5.16 6.83 19.48
CA TYR A 4 4.05 5.97 19.88
C TYR A 4 2.82 6.13 18.98
N GLN A 5 2.56 7.34 18.49
CA GLN A 5 1.47 7.60 17.55
C GLN A 5 1.76 6.97 16.18
N GLU A 6 3.02 7.05 15.72
CA GLU A 6 3.45 6.40 14.48
C GLU A 6 3.33 4.87 14.58
N GLU A 7 3.85 4.24 15.64
CA GLU A 7 3.70 2.79 15.85
C GLU A 7 2.23 2.36 15.91
N LEU A 8 1.36 3.17 16.51
CA LEU A 8 -0.08 2.90 16.53
C LEU A 8 -0.69 3.00 15.12
N GLU A 9 -0.29 4.01 14.34
CA GLU A 9 -0.74 4.21 12.97
C GLU A 9 -0.36 3.02 12.08
N GLU A 10 0.89 2.56 12.15
CA GLU A 10 1.38 1.39 11.40
C GLU A 10 0.58 0.12 11.74
N ARG A 11 0.32 -0.09 13.04
CA ARG A 11 -0.49 -1.23 13.50
C ARG A 11 -1.93 -1.12 13.01
N VAL A 12 -2.53 0.06 13.05
CA VAL A 12 -3.90 0.28 12.57
C VAL A 12 -4.00 0.03 11.06
N VAL A 13 -3.05 0.53 10.28
CA VAL A 13 -2.96 0.29 8.83
C VAL A 13 -2.85 -1.22 8.55
N SER A 14 -1.94 -1.92 9.21
CA SER A 14 -1.76 -3.37 9.06
C SER A 14 -3.03 -4.16 9.44
N LEU A 15 -3.73 -3.77 10.51
CA LEU A 15 -5.00 -4.37 10.92
C LEU A 15 -6.10 -4.17 9.87
N ILE A 16 -6.21 -2.97 9.29
CA ILE A 16 -7.20 -2.67 8.24
C ILE A 16 -6.91 -3.48 6.98
N ALA A 17 -5.64 -3.55 6.56
CA ALA A 17 -5.22 -4.35 5.41
C ALA A 17 -5.56 -5.84 5.63
N SER A 18 -5.24 -6.37 6.82
CA SER A 18 -5.56 -7.75 7.22
C SER A 18 -7.07 -8.01 7.24
N LEU A 19 -7.87 -7.07 7.77
CA LEU A 19 -9.33 -7.19 7.81
C LEU A 19 -9.94 -7.26 6.41
N LEU A 20 -9.50 -6.39 5.50
CA LEU A 20 -9.96 -6.40 4.10
C LEU A 20 -9.48 -7.64 3.33
N GLY A 21 -8.31 -8.17 3.69
CA GLY A 21 -7.74 -9.39 3.14
C GLY A 21 -8.42 -10.67 3.64
N GLY A 22 -8.94 -10.68 4.87
CA GLY A 22 -9.66 -11.81 5.45
C GLY A 22 -11.16 -11.84 5.13
N ILE A 23 -11.79 -10.69 4.90
CA ILE A 23 -13.23 -10.61 4.59
C ILE A 23 -13.43 -10.34 3.10
N LEU A 24 -13.44 -11.41 2.31
CA LEU A 24 -13.43 -11.32 0.85
C LEU A 24 -14.78 -11.00 0.20
N ARG A 25 -15.91 -11.35 0.84
CA ARG A 25 -17.28 -11.16 0.27
C ARG A 25 -18.35 -11.01 1.35
N GLY A 26 -19.55 -10.63 0.94
CA GLY A 26 -20.77 -10.60 1.75
C GLY A 26 -20.92 -9.35 2.63
N SER A 27 -21.97 -9.35 3.45
CA SER A 27 -22.42 -8.18 4.23
C SER A 27 -21.36 -7.61 5.17
N ARG A 28 -20.47 -8.45 5.71
CA ARG A 28 -19.34 -7.99 6.53
C ARG A 28 -18.36 -7.15 5.72
N ARG A 29 -18.03 -7.56 4.49
CA ARG A 29 -17.16 -6.79 3.59
C ARG A 29 -17.81 -5.46 3.23
N GLU A 30 -19.08 -5.48 2.86
CA GLU A 30 -19.85 -4.28 2.52
C GLU A 30 -19.87 -3.28 3.68
N ARG A 31 -20.02 -3.77 4.93
CA ARG A 31 -19.97 -2.93 6.13
C ARG A 31 -18.60 -2.32 6.39
N VAL A 32 -17.50 -3.01 6.08
CA VAL A 32 -16.16 -2.41 6.16
C VAL A 32 -15.98 -1.37 5.06
N LEU A 33 -16.35 -1.70 3.83
CA LEU A 33 -16.25 -0.78 2.69
C LEU A 33 -17.08 0.49 2.92
N SER A 34 -18.28 0.39 3.48
CA SER A 34 -19.13 1.57 3.72
C SER A 34 -18.46 2.61 4.64
N LYS A 35 -17.53 2.20 5.52
CA LYS A 35 -16.75 3.13 6.35
C LYS A 35 -15.91 4.11 5.54
N PHE A 36 -15.44 3.72 4.36
CA PHE A 36 -14.60 4.56 3.49
C PHE A 36 -15.40 5.58 2.66
N VAL A 37 -16.74 5.55 2.72
CA VAL A 37 -17.60 6.56 2.08
C VAL A 37 -18.38 7.41 3.09
N GLU A 38 -18.24 7.14 4.38
CA GLU A 38 -18.72 8.01 5.47
C GLU A 38 -17.95 9.34 5.47
N SER A 39 -18.59 10.40 5.99
CA SER A 39 -17.96 11.71 6.23
C SER A 39 -17.14 12.23 5.04
N GLU A 40 -17.74 12.27 3.84
CA GLU A 40 -17.07 12.73 2.62
C GLU A 40 -15.76 12.00 2.28
N CYS A 41 -15.68 10.70 2.58
CA CYS A 41 -14.50 9.87 2.34
C CYS A 41 -13.26 10.28 3.14
N GLU A 42 -13.42 10.87 4.34
CA GLU A 42 -12.31 11.28 5.24
C GLU A 42 -11.24 10.19 5.44
N LYS A 43 -11.64 8.91 5.41
CA LYS A 43 -10.73 7.78 5.64
C LYS A 43 -9.86 7.50 4.41
N ILE A 44 -10.38 7.77 3.21
CA ILE A 44 -9.58 7.73 1.98
C ILE A 44 -8.61 8.90 1.96
N ASP A 45 -9.04 10.09 2.43
CA ASP A 45 -8.16 11.25 2.55
C ASP A 45 -7.01 10.96 3.48
N ARG A 46 -7.30 10.46 4.69
CA ARG A 46 -6.28 10.08 5.65
C ARG A 46 -5.37 8.98 5.09
N LEU A 47 -5.93 7.97 4.42
CA LEU A 47 -5.14 6.90 3.82
C LEU A 47 -4.16 7.44 2.76
N MET A 48 -4.58 8.40 1.94
CA MET A 48 -3.72 9.04 0.94
C MET A 48 -2.66 9.96 1.57
N GLU A 49 -2.99 10.71 2.64
CA GLU A 49 -1.99 11.45 3.40
C GLU A 49 -0.86 10.54 3.90
N LEU A 50 -1.22 9.36 4.42
CA LEU A 50 -0.26 8.37 4.88
C LEU A 50 0.53 7.78 3.72
N TYR A 51 -0.13 7.45 2.61
CA TYR A 51 0.53 6.95 1.41
C TYR A 51 1.64 7.90 0.96
N ILE A 52 1.35 9.21 0.88
CA ILE A 52 2.33 10.21 0.46
C ILE A 52 3.48 10.30 1.47
N ARG A 53 3.17 10.40 2.77
CA ARG A 53 4.19 10.52 3.81
C ARG A 53 5.18 9.35 3.79
N TYR A 54 4.68 8.11 3.71
CA TYR A 54 5.53 6.92 3.66
C TYR A 54 6.20 6.77 2.28
N SER A 55 5.55 7.14 1.18
CA SER A 55 6.17 7.15 -0.15
C SER A 55 7.36 8.10 -0.21
N ASP A 56 7.23 9.31 0.33
CA ASP A 56 8.32 10.30 0.36
C ASP A 56 9.50 9.82 1.21
N ARG A 57 9.23 9.21 2.38
CA ARG A 57 10.27 8.63 3.24
C ARG A 57 11.03 7.50 2.55
N VAL A 58 10.32 6.56 1.90
CA VAL A 58 10.95 5.46 1.15
C VAL A 58 11.73 5.99 -0.06
N LYS A 59 11.21 7.01 -0.76
CA LYS A 59 11.90 7.67 -1.87
C LYS A 59 13.17 8.37 -1.42
N GLU A 60 13.15 9.04 -0.27
CA GLU A 60 14.33 9.69 0.30
C GLU A 60 15.41 8.65 0.65
N GLU A 61 15.03 7.55 1.31
CA GLU A 61 15.97 6.47 1.62
C GLU A 61 16.52 5.81 0.34
N THR A 62 15.68 5.61 -0.67
CA THR A 62 16.12 5.08 -1.97
C THR A 62 17.18 5.96 -2.61
N LYS A 63 17.01 7.29 -2.59
CA LYS A 63 18.02 8.23 -3.10
C LYS A 63 19.33 8.16 -2.33
N ARG A 64 19.28 8.05 -1.00
CA ARG A 64 20.49 7.91 -0.17
C ARG A 64 21.25 6.62 -0.50
N MET A 65 20.54 5.52 -0.75
CA MET A 65 21.17 4.27 -1.19
C MET A 65 21.82 4.42 -2.56
N ASP A 66 21.14 5.05 -3.52
CA ASP A 66 21.69 5.32 -4.85
C ASP A 66 22.96 6.19 -4.78
N GLU A 67 23.03 7.15 -3.84
CA GLU A 67 24.22 7.96 -3.58
C GLU A 67 25.38 7.13 -3.01
N LEU A 68 25.11 6.18 -2.10
CA LEU A 68 26.14 5.30 -1.54
C LEU A 68 26.74 4.34 -2.59
N GLU A 69 25.92 3.83 -3.51
CA GLU A 69 26.40 2.99 -4.61
C GLU A 69 27.34 3.75 -5.56
N LEU A 70 27.11 5.05 -5.76
CA LEU A 70 28.02 5.92 -6.53
C LEU A 70 29.38 6.10 -5.82
N ASP A 71 29.42 5.90 -4.50
CA ASP A 71 30.63 5.95 -3.66
C ASP A 71 31.29 4.55 -3.50
N ASP A 72 31.06 3.63 -4.45
CA ASP A 72 31.58 2.25 -4.47
C ASP A 72 31.16 1.38 -3.26
N LEU A 73 30.07 1.74 -2.56
CA LEU A 73 29.42 0.90 -1.55
C LEU A 73 28.29 0.08 -2.20
N GLU A 74 28.66 -0.99 -2.91
CA GLU A 74 27.69 -1.90 -3.51
C GLU A 74 26.76 -2.50 -2.44
N MET A 75 25.45 -2.42 -2.68
CA MET A 75 24.41 -3.04 -1.86
C MET A 75 23.67 -4.08 -2.71
N ASP A 76 23.39 -5.24 -2.15
CA ASP A 76 22.52 -6.21 -2.83
C ASP A 76 21.03 -5.83 -2.71
N GLU A 77 20.19 -6.51 -3.49
CA GLU A 77 18.74 -6.23 -3.54
C GLU A 77 18.05 -6.47 -2.18
N ASP A 78 18.50 -7.48 -1.42
CA ASP A 78 17.96 -7.80 -0.10
C ASP A 78 18.31 -6.71 0.91
N GLU A 79 19.54 -6.20 0.90
CA GLU A 79 19.97 -5.08 1.75
C GLU A 79 19.17 -3.82 1.41
N ARG A 80 19.01 -3.50 0.12
CA ARG A 80 18.19 -2.37 -0.33
C ARG A 80 16.74 -2.49 0.13
N TYR A 81 16.15 -3.68 0.00
CA TYR A 81 14.78 -3.94 0.46
C TYR A 81 14.64 -3.78 1.98
N ASN A 82 15.59 -4.33 2.74
CA ASN A 82 15.61 -4.20 4.20
C ASN A 82 15.71 -2.74 4.66
N ARG A 83 16.55 -1.91 4.04
CA ARG A 83 16.60 -0.48 4.35
C ARG A 83 15.30 0.25 4.02
N LYS A 84 14.65 -0.10 2.90
CA LYS A 84 13.31 0.41 2.61
C LYS A 84 12.30 0.00 3.69
N LEU A 85 12.35 -1.23 4.19
CA LEU A 85 11.49 -1.68 5.30
C LEU A 85 11.72 -0.86 6.57
N GLU A 86 12.97 -0.58 6.93
CA GLU A 86 13.33 0.31 8.06
C GLU A 86 12.82 1.75 7.86
N SER A 87 12.69 2.17 6.60
CA SER A 87 12.09 3.46 6.22
C SER A 87 10.55 3.44 6.13
N GLY A 88 9.89 2.33 6.48
CA GLY A 88 8.43 2.23 6.54
C GLY A 88 7.75 1.68 5.27
N LEU A 89 8.50 1.00 4.39
CA LEU A 89 7.95 0.37 3.18
C LEU A 89 6.80 -0.60 3.49
N TYR A 90 6.87 -1.37 4.58
CA TYR A 90 5.79 -2.31 4.92
C TYR A 90 4.44 -1.59 5.14
N THR A 91 4.46 -0.43 5.79
CA THR A 91 3.27 0.40 6.00
C THR A 91 2.78 0.95 4.67
N LEU A 92 3.68 1.43 3.80
CA LEU A 92 3.35 1.88 2.45
C LEU A 92 2.69 0.78 1.61
N GLN A 93 3.25 -0.43 1.61
CA GLN A 93 2.69 -1.61 0.94
C GLN A 93 1.31 -1.97 1.51
N SER A 94 1.15 -1.94 2.83
CA SER A 94 -0.15 -2.19 3.48
C SER A 94 -1.21 -1.15 3.05
N ILE A 95 -0.82 0.11 2.91
CA ILE A 95 -1.71 1.17 2.38
C ILE A 95 -2.06 0.88 0.92
N ALA A 96 -1.09 0.53 0.08
CA ALA A 96 -1.33 0.18 -1.32
C ALA A 96 -2.29 -1.02 -1.46
N ILE A 97 -2.18 -2.02 -0.58
CA ILE A 97 -3.11 -3.16 -0.51
C ILE A 97 -4.53 -2.71 -0.15
N ILE A 98 -4.69 -1.79 0.81
CA ILE A 98 -6.00 -1.20 1.13
C ILE A 98 -6.55 -0.47 -0.11
N LEU A 99 -5.75 0.37 -0.77
CA LEU A 99 -6.15 1.06 -2.00
C LEU A 99 -6.57 0.08 -3.10
N GLY A 100 -5.85 -1.02 -3.29
CA GLY A 100 -6.24 -2.09 -4.22
C GLY A 100 -7.60 -2.72 -3.89
N HIS A 101 -7.86 -2.99 -2.61
CA HIS A 101 -9.17 -3.47 -2.16
C HIS A 101 -10.30 -2.47 -2.41
N LEU A 102 -10.07 -1.17 -2.17
CA LEU A 102 -11.04 -0.12 -2.42
C LEU A 102 -11.29 0.05 -3.92
N TRP A 103 -10.23 0.01 -4.73
CA TRP A 103 -10.31 0.12 -6.19
C TRP A 103 -11.13 -1.00 -6.81
N CYS A 104 -10.85 -2.25 -6.40
CA CYS A 104 -11.57 -3.43 -6.85
C CYS A 104 -12.98 -3.59 -6.26
N SER A 105 -13.39 -2.73 -5.31
CA SER A 105 -14.80 -2.68 -4.88
C SER A 105 -15.73 -2.12 -5.96
N GLU A 106 -15.16 -1.46 -6.97
CA GLU A 106 -15.87 -0.79 -8.07
C GLU A 106 -16.82 0.31 -7.60
N HIS A 107 -16.71 0.74 -6.34
CA HIS A 107 -17.56 1.78 -5.79
C HIS A 107 -17.22 3.14 -6.43
N PRO A 108 -18.14 3.78 -7.18
CA PRO A 108 -17.82 4.97 -7.98
C PRO A 108 -17.26 6.13 -7.16
N ARG A 109 -17.85 6.38 -5.98
CA ARG A 109 -17.39 7.44 -5.05
C ARG A 109 -15.96 7.22 -4.55
N MET A 110 -15.57 5.98 -4.26
CA MET A 110 -14.23 5.67 -3.76
C MET A 110 -13.21 5.85 -4.88
N ARG A 111 -13.49 5.31 -6.08
CA ARG A 111 -12.62 5.47 -7.25
C ARG A 111 -12.41 6.94 -7.60
N ALA A 112 -13.50 7.70 -7.71
CA ALA A 112 -13.43 9.13 -7.99
C ALA A 112 -12.61 9.90 -6.94
N ARG A 113 -12.73 9.54 -5.65
CA ARG A 113 -11.95 10.20 -4.59
C ARG A 113 -10.47 9.84 -4.65
N ILE A 114 -10.13 8.56 -4.85
CA ILE A 114 -8.73 8.11 -5.00
C ILE A 114 -8.09 8.80 -6.21
N GLU A 115 -8.77 8.84 -7.36
CA GLU A 115 -8.27 9.51 -8.56
C GLU A 115 -8.05 11.00 -8.35
N LEU A 116 -8.97 11.68 -7.67
CA LEU A 116 -8.83 13.10 -7.34
C LEU A 116 -7.57 13.35 -6.50
N LEU A 117 -7.37 12.56 -5.45
CA LEU A 117 -6.24 12.73 -4.52
C LEU A 117 -4.91 12.42 -5.20
N LEU A 118 -4.82 11.36 -6.01
CA LEU A 118 -3.63 11.07 -6.83
C LEU A 118 -3.28 12.28 -7.71
N ARG A 119 -4.25 12.81 -8.47
CA ARG A 119 -4.03 13.97 -9.35
C ARG A 119 -3.58 15.22 -8.59
N GLN A 120 -4.20 15.52 -7.44
CA GLN A 120 -3.83 16.67 -6.61
C GLN A 120 -2.37 16.61 -6.13
N GLN A 121 -1.85 15.41 -5.94
CA GLN A 121 -0.49 15.15 -5.46
C GLN A 121 0.50 14.87 -6.60
N LYS A 122 0.07 15.06 -7.85
CA LYS A 122 0.85 14.76 -9.07
C LYS A 122 1.30 13.29 -9.15
N LEU A 123 0.56 12.41 -8.50
CA LEU A 123 0.72 10.97 -8.57
C LEU A 123 -0.25 10.38 -9.61
N THR A 124 0.04 9.16 -10.02
CA THR A 124 -0.74 8.38 -10.97
C THR A 124 -1.11 7.03 -10.35
N LYS A 125 -1.97 6.27 -11.05
CA LYS A 125 -2.27 4.89 -10.67
C LYS A 125 -1.00 4.02 -10.69
N ASN A 126 -0.03 4.35 -11.53
CA ASN A 126 1.22 3.60 -11.64
C ASN A 126 2.04 3.67 -10.35
N ASP A 127 2.08 4.81 -9.65
CA ASP A 127 2.77 4.91 -8.36
C ASP A 127 2.25 3.87 -7.34
N VAL A 128 0.94 3.65 -7.30
CA VAL A 128 0.33 2.63 -6.44
C VAL A 128 0.64 1.21 -6.96
N LYS A 129 0.60 1.01 -8.28
CA LYS A 129 0.92 -0.28 -8.90
C LYS A 129 2.37 -0.70 -8.65
N ASP A 130 3.32 0.21 -8.73
CA ASP A 130 4.74 -0.08 -8.55
C ASP A 130 5.01 -0.60 -7.13
N ILE A 131 4.36 -0.01 -6.12
CA ILE A 131 4.40 -0.52 -4.73
C ILE A 131 3.75 -1.91 -4.61
N LEU A 132 2.63 -2.13 -5.30
CA LEU A 132 1.96 -3.44 -5.30
C LEU A 132 2.81 -4.52 -5.98
N LEU A 133 3.52 -4.17 -7.06
CA LEU A 133 4.46 -5.06 -7.76
C LEU A 133 5.65 -5.39 -6.87
N GLU A 134 6.27 -4.39 -6.25
CA GLU A 134 7.38 -4.61 -5.30
C GLU A 134 6.93 -5.53 -4.15
N TYR A 135 5.72 -5.35 -3.61
CA TYR A 135 5.17 -6.25 -2.59
C TYR A 135 4.91 -7.67 -3.12
N HIS A 136 4.40 -7.81 -4.35
CA HIS A 136 4.13 -9.10 -4.98
C HIS A 136 5.42 -9.92 -5.16
N ASP A 137 6.48 -9.26 -5.61
CA ASP A 137 7.76 -9.89 -5.94
C ASP A 137 8.56 -10.25 -4.68
N ASN A 138 8.43 -9.43 -3.63
CA ASN A 138 9.13 -9.63 -2.35
C ASN A 138 8.25 -10.30 -1.28
N ILE A 139 7.16 -10.96 -1.67
CA ILE A 139 6.33 -11.66 -0.71
C ILE A 139 7.12 -12.86 -0.14
N GLY A 140 7.44 -12.79 1.14
CA GLY A 140 8.18 -13.83 1.85
C GLY A 140 7.39 -15.13 1.98
N ASP A 141 7.91 -16.04 2.80
CA ASP A 141 7.17 -17.25 3.15
C ASP A 141 6.01 -16.89 4.08
N LEU A 142 4.80 -16.89 3.52
CA LEU A 142 3.55 -16.85 4.30
C LEU A 142 3.32 -18.21 4.98
N ASP A 143 2.12 -18.44 5.53
CA ASP A 143 1.68 -19.71 6.16
C ASP A 143 1.60 -20.91 5.19
N GLY A 144 2.50 -20.98 4.20
CA GLY A 144 2.61 -22.01 3.18
C GLY A 144 2.56 -21.46 1.75
N PRO A 145 2.96 -22.28 0.77
CA PRO A 145 2.97 -21.90 -0.65
C PRO A 145 1.56 -21.56 -1.18
N GLU A 146 0.51 -22.21 -0.68
CA GLU A 146 -0.88 -21.92 -1.07
C GLU A 146 -1.33 -20.51 -0.65
N GLU A 147 -0.95 -20.10 0.57
CA GLU A 147 -1.28 -18.76 1.06
C GLU A 147 -0.54 -17.69 0.24
N LYS A 148 0.75 -17.93 -0.02
CA LYS A 148 1.58 -17.10 -0.88
C LYS A 148 0.96 -16.91 -2.27
N GLU A 149 0.61 -18.00 -2.95
CA GLU A 149 -0.02 -17.95 -4.26
C GLU A 149 -1.35 -17.19 -4.21
N ARG A 150 -2.16 -17.40 -3.18
CA ARG A 150 -3.44 -16.70 -3.00
C ARG A 150 -3.26 -15.19 -2.85
N VAL A 151 -2.28 -14.75 -2.06
CA VAL A 151 -1.99 -13.33 -1.89
C VAL A 151 -1.43 -12.73 -3.17
N GLN A 152 -0.46 -13.40 -3.81
CA GLN A 152 0.09 -12.94 -5.10
C GLN A 152 -0.99 -12.79 -6.17
N ALA A 153 -1.83 -13.80 -6.36
CA ALA A 153 -2.94 -13.75 -7.32
C ALA A 153 -3.93 -12.61 -7.01
N ARG A 154 -4.13 -12.26 -5.74
CA ARG A 154 -4.96 -11.13 -5.35
C ARG A 154 -4.29 -9.79 -5.68
N VAL A 155 -3.00 -9.65 -5.41
CA VAL A 155 -2.24 -8.43 -5.73
C VAL A 155 -2.21 -8.20 -7.23
N LEU A 156 -1.98 -9.26 -8.03
CA LEU A 156 -2.07 -9.18 -9.50
C LEU A 156 -3.44 -8.69 -9.98
N LYS A 157 -4.53 -9.15 -9.36
CA LYS A 157 -5.88 -8.63 -9.68
C LYS A 157 -6.02 -7.15 -9.39
N PHE A 158 -5.41 -6.64 -8.33
CA PHE A 158 -5.40 -5.20 -8.04
C PHE A 158 -4.64 -4.44 -9.13
N ILE A 159 -3.45 -4.91 -9.48
CA ILE A 159 -2.60 -4.30 -10.51
C ILE A 159 -3.34 -4.22 -11.85
N SER A 160 -3.94 -5.32 -12.32
CA SER A 160 -4.73 -5.34 -13.56
C SER A 160 -5.96 -4.42 -13.50
N ALA A 161 -6.61 -4.32 -12.34
CA ALA A 161 -7.77 -3.44 -12.18
C ALA A 161 -7.41 -1.95 -12.27
N PHE A 162 -6.18 -1.56 -11.90
CA PHE A 162 -5.69 -0.19 -12.11
C PHE A 162 -5.31 0.10 -13.57
N GLU A 163 -5.01 -0.93 -14.38
CA GLU A 163 -4.64 -0.78 -15.81
C GLU A 163 -5.83 -0.59 -16.73
N LEU A 164 -6.93 -1.29 -16.47
CA LEU A 164 -8.10 -1.35 -17.36
C LEU A 164 -9.05 -0.13 -17.22
N SER A 165 -8.71 0.84 -16.38
CA SER A 165 -9.57 1.95 -15.94
C SER A 165 -8.98 3.32 -16.23
#